data_AF-A0A1I8CY46-F1
#
_entry.id   AF-A0A1I8CY46-F1
#
_cell.length_a   1.000
_cell.length_b   1.000
_cell.length_c   1.000
_cell.angle_alpha   90.00
_cell.angle_beta   90.00
_cell.angle_gamma   90.00
#
_symmetry.space_group_name_H-M   'P 1'
#
loop_
_entity.id
_entity.type
_entity.pdbx_description
1 polymer ?
#
loop_
_entity_poly.entity_id
_entity_poly.type
_entity_poly.pdbx_seq_one_letter_code
_entity_poly.pdbx_strand_id
1 'polypeptide(L)'
;MFNQVIIFSDNLIPNSWRLIHKYDLVPHLPACYEFHYHRSCIPAGNHSPYHHGIEVWYNETMKANSTYTICQGTPFNEDDLCSNKFFTHYNVFDHLVYFEKDVSLNGEMGCV
;
A
#
# COMPACT_ATOMS: atom_id res chain seq x y z
N MET A 1 20.64 -1.08 4.98
CA MET A 1 19.84 -2.01 4.16
C MET A 1 18.42 -1.50 3.93
N PHE A 2 17.35 -1.78 4.68
CA PHE A 2 15.98 -1.38 4.25
C PHE A 2 15.76 0.14 4.09
N ASN A 3 16.11 0.99 5.08
CA ASN A 3 16.07 2.46 4.90
C ASN A 3 16.92 2.96 3.72
N GLN A 4 18.01 2.24 3.41
CA GLN A 4 18.87 2.59 2.29
C GLN A 4 18.26 2.17 0.95
N VAL A 5 17.51 1.08 0.91
CA VAL A 5 16.77 0.61 -0.28
C VAL A 5 15.61 1.54 -0.58
N ILE A 6 14.85 2.01 0.41
CA ILE A 6 13.73 2.93 0.18
C ILE A 6 14.22 4.25 -0.40
N ILE A 7 15.20 4.87 0.27
CA ILE A 7 15.80 6.13 -0.19
C ILE A 7 16.47 5.93 -1.56
N PHE A 8 17.11 4.79 -1.81
CA PHE A 8 17.70 4.50 -3.11
C PHE A 8 16.64 4.32 -4.21
N SER A 9 15.57 3.58 -3.95
CA SER A 9 14.45 3.38 -4.86
C SER A 9 13.76 4.69 -5.18
N ASP A 10 13.46 5.53 -4.17
CA ASP A 10 12.81 6.82 -4.39
C ASP A 10 13.71 7.80 -5.15
N ASN A 11 15.04 7.72 -4.98
CA ASN A 11 15.98 8.55 -5.75
C ASN A 11 16.16 8.08 -7.20
N LEU A 12 16.22 6.77 -7.45
CA LEU A 12 16.39 6.23 -8.79
C LEU A 12 15.08 6.20 -9.59
N ILE A 13 13.96 6.03 -8.90
CA ILE A 13 12.62 5.87 -9.46
C ILE A 13 11.66 6.83 -8.73
N PRO A 14 11.82 8.15 -8.89
CA PRO A 14 11.07 9.15 -8.15
C PRO A 14 9.57 9.16 -8.47
N ASN A 15 9.17 8.62 -9.62
CA ASN A 15 7.78 8.51 -10.04
C ASN A 15 7.27 7.07 -9.88
N SER A 16 7.49 6.48 -8.71
CA SER A 16 6.96 5.16 -8.37
C SER A 16 5.66 5.28 -7.58
N TRP A 17 4.69 4.43 -7.94
CA TRP A 17 3.35 4.45 -7.38
C TRP A 17 2.91 3.03 -7.05
N ARG A 18 2.16 2.87 -5.96
CA ARG A 18 1.46 1.63 -5.63
C ARG A 18 -0.04 1.89 -5.52
N LEU A 19 -0.85 0.98 -6.03
CA LEU A 19 -2.30 1.09 -6.05
C LEU A 19 -2.88 0.19 -4.96
N ILE A 20 -3.68 0.75 -4.07
CA ILE A 20 -4.36 0.00 -3.01
C ILE A 20 -5.85 0.11 -3.20
N HIS A 21 -6.53 -1.03 -3.31
CA HIS A 21 -7.97 -1.11 -3.43
C HIS A 21 -8.61 -1.36 -2.07
N LYS A 22 -9.44 -0.42 -1.62
CA LYS A 22 -10.26 -0.47 -0.41
C LYS A 22 -9.44 -0.87 0.82
N TYR A 23 -9.65 -2.07 1.36
CA TYR A 23 -8.98 -2.56 2.55
C TYR A 23 -8.10 -3.76 2.23
N ASP A 24 -7.48 -3.79 1.04
CA ASP A 24 -6.53 -4.84 0.68
C ASP A 24 -5.49 -5.05 1.79
N LEU A 25 -5.48 -6.25 2.37
CA LEU A 25 -4.60 -6.64 3.46
C LEU A 25 -3.13 -6.76 3.02
N VAL A 26 -2.88 -7.12 1.76
CA VAL A 26 -1.56 -7.57 1.30
C VAL A 26 -0.48 -6.49 1.42
N PRO A 27 -0.71 -5.21 1.04
CA PRO A 27 0.28 -4.15 1.20
C PRO A 27 0.67 -3.88 2.66
N HIS A 28 -0.17 -4.27 3.63
CA HIS A 28 0.07 -4.02 5.05
C HIS A 28 0.84 -5.15 5.74
N LEU A 29 1.27 -6.17 4.98
CA LEU A 29 2.01 -7.31 5.47
C LEU A 29 3.37 -7.48 4.75
N PRO A 30 4.45 -7.81 5.47
CA PRO A 30 4.58 -7.79 6.93
C PRO A 30 4.43 -6.37 7.50
N ALA A 31 3.87 -6.25 8.70
CA ALA A 31 3.66 -4.97 9.35
C ALA A 31 4.98 -4.22 9.57
N CYS A 32 4.94 -2.90 9.43
CA CYS A 32 6.04 -2.02 9.78
C CYS A 32 6.27 -2.00 11.30
N TYR A 33 7.36 -1.36 11.72
CA TYR A 33 7.65 -1.13 13.12
C TYR A 33 6.85 0.06 13.61
N GLU A 34 5.85 -0.23 14.44
CA GLU A 34 5.01 0.76 15.08
C GLU A 34 5.53 1.07 16.49
N PHE A 35 5.47 2.34 16.92
CA PHE A 35 5.83 2.73 18.29
C PHE A 35 4.57 3.05 19.10
N HIS A 36 4.43 2.37 20.24
CA HIS A 36 3.32 2.53 21.18
C HIS A 36 1.93 2.29 20.54
N TYR A 37 0.88 2.87 21.13
CA TYR A 37 -0.51 2.71 20.74
C TYR A 37 -0.90 3.45 19.45
N HIS A 38 -0.01 4.24 18.88
CA HIS A 38 -0.33 5.12 17.76
C HIS A 38 -0.34 4.43 16.39
N ARG A 39 0.07 3.15 16.31
CA ARG A 39 0.13 2.33 15.08
C ARG A 39 0.76 3.01 13.85
N SER A 40 1.54 4.06 14.09
CA SER A 40 2.21 4.84 13.08
C SER A 40 3.53 4.19 12.74
N CYS A 41 3.79 3.98 11.45
CA CYS A 41 5.03 3.37 10.99
C CYS A 41 6.23 4.27 11.28
N ILE A 42 7.26 3.70 11.91
CA ILE A 42 8.53 4.39 12.12
C ILE A 42 9.60 3.73 11.27
N PRO A 43 10.43 4.51 10.56
CA PRO A 43 11.58 4.00 9.83
C PRO A 43 12.62 3.39 10.79
N ALA A 44 12.46 2.12 11.17
CA ALA A 44 13.35 1.41 12.08
C ALA A 44 14.62 0.88 11.38
N GLY A 45 15.18 1.66 10.46
CA GLY A 45 16.43 1.33 9.78
C GLY A 45 16.33 0.05 8.95
N ASN A 46 17.05 -0.99 9.36
CA ASN A 46 17.06 -2.30 8.70
C ASN A 46 16.19 -3.33 9.39
N HIS A 47 15.49 -2.95 10.47
CA HIS A 47 14.86 -3.92 11.37
C HIS A 47 13.36 -4.05 11.10
N SER A 48 12.85 -3.39 10.05
CA SER A 48 11.43 -3.38 9.69
C SER A 48 11.23 -3.16 8.19
N PRO A 49 10.19 -3.76 7.60
CA PRO A 49 9.67 -3.29 6.31
C PRO A 49 9.18 -1.85 6.44
N TYR A 50 9.29 -1.11 5.34
CA TYR A 50 8.76 0.24 5.18
C TYR A 50 8.67 0.50 3.67
N HIS A 51 7.55 1.04 3.21
CA HIS A 51 7.27 1.16 1.79
C HIS A 51 8.10 2.26 1.11
N HIS A 52 8.37 2.03 -0.17
CA HIS A 52 8.85 3.04 -1.11
C HIS A 52 7.71 3.40 -2.07
N GLY A 53 7.86 4.51 -2.79
CA GLY A 53 6.86 5.00 -3.73
C GLY A 53 5.55 5.50 -3.10
N ILE A 54 4.80 6.28 -3.87
CA ILE A 54 3.58 6.95 -3.40
C ILE A 54 2.39 6.00 -3.49
N GLU A 55 1.60 5.91 -2.43
CA GLU A 55 0.33 5.20 -2.45
C GLU A 55 -0.75 6.02 -3.14
N VAL A 56 -1.48 5.35 -4.02
CA VAL A 56 -2.74 5.80 -4.58
C VAL A 56 -3.82 4.88 -4.06
N TRP A 57 -4.65 5.42 -3.16
CA TRP A 57 -5.63 4.63 -2.44
C TRP A 57 -7.05 4.91 -2.96
N TYR A 58 -7.73 3.84 -3.36
CA TYR A 58 -9.13 3.86 -3.78
C TYR A 58 -9.98 3.31 -2.64
N ASN A 59 -10.62 4.19 -1.86
CA ASN A 59 -11.28 3.83 -0.61
C ASN A 59 -12.58 3.02 -0.77
N GLU A 60 -13.23 3.08 -1.93
CA GLU A 60 -14.51 2.39 -2.16
C GLU A 60 -14.46 1.38 -3.30
N THR A 61 -14.11 1.83 -4.51
CA THR A 61 -14.13 1.04 -5.75
C THR A 61 -13.06 1.57 -6.70
N MET A 62 -12.72 0.82 -7.75
CA MET A 62 -11.82 1.25 -8.84
C MET A 62 -12.54 1.37 -10.20
N LYS A 63 -13.77 1.86 -10.23
CA LYS A 63 -14.50 2.12 -11.49
C LYS A 63 -13.92 3.34 -12.21
N ALA A 64 -14.27 3.53 -13.47
CA ALA A 64 -13.77 4.63 -14.30
C ALA A 64 -14.00 6.04 -13.70
N ASN A 65 -15.01 6.21 -12.84
CA ASN A 65 -15.32 7.48 -12.17
C ASN A 65 -15.03 7.47 -10.67
N SER A 66 -14.36 6.44 -10.15
CA SER A 66 -14.04 6.34 -8.74
C SER A 66 -13.00 7.38 -8.34
N THR A 67 -13.21 7.97 -7.17
CA THR A 67 -12.24 8.87 -6.56
C THR A 67 -11.10 8.09 -5.94
N TYR A 68 -9.92 8.68 -5.93
CA TYR A 68 -8.73 8.16 -5.25
C TYR A 68 -8.07 9.25 -4.43
N THR A 69 -7.27 8.83 -3.46
CA THR A 69 -6.42 9.70 -2.64
C THR A 69 -4.97 9.44 -2.99
N ILE A 70 -4.21 10.51 -3.26
CA ILE A 70 -2.75 10.43 -3.36
C ILE A 70 -2.20 10.64 -1.95
N CYS A 71 -1.55 9.61 -1.41
CA CYS A 71 -1.14 9.53 -0.01
C CYS A 71 0.27 10.11 0.16
N GLN A 72 0.31 11.38 0.55
CA GLN A 72 1.54 12.17 0.75
C GLN A 72 1.62 12.77 2.16
N GLY A 73 0.76 12.28 3.06
CA GLY A 73 0.78 12.65 4.46
C GLY A 73 1.93 12.02 5.23
N THR A 74 1.77 11.97 6.55
CA THR A 74 2.80 11.50 7.47
C THR A 74 2.37 10.19 8.13
N PRO A 75 3.28 9.21 8.27
CA PRO A 75 4.65 9.17 7.76
C PRO A 75 4.72 9.09 6.23
N PHE A 76 5.74 9.72 5.61
CA PHE A 76 5.88 9.69 4.15
C PHE A 76 6.10 8.25 3.67
N ASN A 77 5.44 7.86 2.56
CA ASN A 77 5.28 6.49 2.04
C ASN A 77 4.48 5.51 2.92
N GLU A 78 4.09 5.88 4.14
CA GLU A 78 3.33 5.05 5.09
C GLU A 78 2.17 5.84 5.71
N ASP A 79 1.55 6.74 4.94
CA ASP A 79 0.60 7.76 5.41
C ASP A 79 -0.51 7.18 6.29
N ASP A 80 -0.51 7.58 7.57
CA ASP A 80 -1.45 7.09 8.58
C ASP A 80 -2.91 7.44 8.24
N LEU A 81 -3.15 8.45 7.40
CA LEU A 81 -4.50 8.89 7.05
C LEU A 81 -5.07 8.22 5.80
N CYS A 82 -4.28 7.38 5.13
CA CYS A 82 -4.68 6.60 3.96
C CYS A 82 -5.15 5.18 4.35
N SER A 83 -4.80 4.15 3.58
CA SER A 83 -5.24 2.77 3.83
C SER A 83 -4.77 2.24 5.21
N ASN A 84 -3.64 2.73 5.73
CA ASN A 84 -3.09 2.34 7.03
C ASN A 84 -4.06 2.54 8.22
N LYS A 85 -5.00 3.52 8.18
CA LYS A 85 -5.97 3.71 9.28
C LYS A 85 -7.02 2.60 9.41
N PHE A 86 -7.16 1.72 8.42
CA PHE A 86 -8.22 0.70 8.37
C PHE A 86 -7.77 -0.69 8.80
N PHE A 87 -6.77 -0.80 9.67
CA PHE A 87 -6.22 -2.10 10.08
C PHE A 87 -7.25 -3.11 10.63
N THR A 88 -8.37 -2.64 11.19
CA THR A 88 -9.47 -3.51 11.66
C THR A 88 -10.39 -4.01 10.55
N HIS A 89 -10.30 -3.43 9.36
CA HIS A 89 -11.19 -3.68 8.22
C HIS A 89 -10.48 -4.38 7.06
N TYR A 90 -9.19 -4.68 7.20
CA TYR A 90 -8.41 -5.35 6.16
C TYR A 90 -9.03 -6.66 5.71
N ASN A 91 -8.99 -6.89 4.41
CA ASN A 91 -9.65 -7.99 3.75
C ASN A 91 -8.87 -8.45 2.51
N VAL A 92 -8.56 -9.74 2.45
CA VAL A 92 -7.89 -10.36 1.30
C VAL A 92 -8.73 -10.29 0.02
N PHE A 93 -10.06 -10.25 0.11
CA PHE A 93 -10.91 -10.19 -1.08
C PHE A 93 -10.79 -8.86 -1.83
N ASP A 94 -10.45 -7.76 -1.14
CA ASP A 94 -10.26 -6.47 -1.78
C ASP A 94 -8.98 -6.44 -2.65
N HIS A 95 -8.03 -7.37 -2.40
CA HIS A 95 -6.84 -7.61 -3.23
C HIS A 95 -7.15 -8.23 -4.61
N LEU A 96 -8.27 -8.95 -4.74
CA LEU A 96 -8.51 -9.77 -5.93
C LEU A 96 -9.09 -8.98 -7.09
N VAL A 97 -9.51 -7.73 -6.87
CA VAL A 97 -10.22 -6.95 -7.89
C VAL A 97 -9.57 -5.59 -8.06
N TYR A 98 -9.13 -5.27 -9.27
CA TYR A 98 -8.58 -3.97 -9.65
C TYR A 98 -9.23 -3.51 -10.95
N PHE A 99 -9.68 -2.26 -10.99
CA PHE A 99 -10.32 -1.68 -12.19
C PHE A 99 -11.45 -2.53 -12.80
N GLU A 100 -12.32 -3.07 -11.93
CA GLU A 100 -13.43 -3.97 -12.31
C GLU A 100 -12.99 -5.28 -12.97
N LYS A 101 -11.71 -5.65 -12.81
CA LYS A 101 -11.13 -6.91 -13.25
C LYS A 101 -10.69 -7.73 -12.06
N ASP A 102 -11.14 -8.99 -12.04
CA ASP A 102 -10.61 -9.97 -11.12
C ASP A 102 -9.22 -10.39 -11.61
N VAL A 103 -8.19 -10.08 -10.82
CA VAL A 103 -6.79 -10.35 -11.16
C VAL A 103 -6.41 -11.81 -10.94
N SER A 104 -7.18 -12.56 -10.14
CA SER A 104 -6.93 -13.99 -9.90
C SER A 104 -7.22 -14.83 -11.14
N LEU A 105 -8.20 -14.41 -11.94
CA LEU A 105 -8.57 -15.08 -13.19
C LEU A 105 -7.39 -15.19 -14.18
N ASN A 106 -6.47 -14.22 -14.20
CA ASN A 106 -5.31 -14.29 -15.06
C ASN A 106 -4.45 -15.53 -14.75
N GLY A 107 -4.29 -15.87 -13.46
CA GLY A 107 -3.58 -17.08 -13.04
C GLY A 107 -4.41 -18.34 -13.25
N GLU A 108 -5.68 -18.30 -12.87
CA GLU A 108 -6.59 -19.47 -12.93
C GLU A 108 -6.89 -19.93 -14.35
N MET A 109 -6.98 -19.00 -15.31
CA MET A 109 -7.21 -19.30 -16.72
C MET A 109 -5.94 -19.70 -17.48
N GLY A 110 -4.77 -19.73 -16.82
CA GLY A 110 -3.51 -20.16 -17.44
C GLY A 110 -2.72 -19.05 -18.13
N CYS A 111 -2.83 -17.81 -17.65
CA CYS A 111 -2.07 -16.65 -18.12
C CYS A 111 -2.30 -16.33 -19.61
N VAL A 112 -3.54 -16.42 -20.07
CA VAL A 112 -3.96 -16.16 -21.46
C VAL A 112 -4.42 -14.72 -21.65
#